data_AF-A0A432FW66-F1
#
_entry.id   AF-A0A432FW66-F1
#
_cell.length_a   1.000
_cell.length_b   1.000
_cell.length_c   1.000
_cell.angle_alpha   90.00
_cell.angle_beta   90.00
_cell.angle_gamma   90.00
#
_symmetry.space_group_name_H-M   'P 1'
#
loop_
_entity.id
_entity.type
_entity.pdbx_description
1 polymer ?
#
loop_
_entity_poly.entity_id
_entity_poly.type
_entity_poly.pdbx_seq_one_letter_code
_entity_poly.pdbx_strand_id
1 'polypeptide(L)'
;MQILKLNNLTERYYKSIVNKTILLIIIILFVASCRKEGHPNLSISEVEWKEYSNEKIGYSVSIPEVYTVQEWEDGRGVMFRLQGNQPMMLIRFSTAEEDEHSGIWYNHDPIKEIELAGLPGHFYDYYHFDGPSGIHTRSYVIPYHNKNLGIEFRTIEIGPVEEKILSSFTLINQ
;
A
#
# COMPACT_ATOMS: atom_id res chain seq x y z
N MET A 1 -43.27 16.86 -45.16
CA MET A 1 -41.79 16.97 -45.08
C MET A 1 -41.27 17.41 -43.69
N GLN A 2 -42.02 18.18 -42.89
CA GLN A 2 -41.58 18.61 -41.54
C GLN A 2 -41.55 17.49 -40.48
N ILE A 3 -42.49 16.54 -40.53
CA ILE A 3 -42.59 15.42 -39.56
C ILE A 3 -41.37 14.48 -39.61
N LEU A 4 -40.88 14.16 -40.82
CA LEU A 4 -39.67 13.34 -41.03
C LEU A 4 -38.39 14.01 -40.48
N LYS A 5 -38.30 15.34 -40.50
CA LYS A 5 -37.16 16.08 -39.94
C LYS A 5 -37.18 16.08 -38.41
N LEU A 6 -38.37 16.18 -37.80
CA LEU A 6 -38.55 16.15 -36.35
C LEU A 6 -38.16 14.78 -35.77
N ASN A 7 -38.62 13.69 -36.38
CA ASN A 7 -38.28 12.32 -35.95
C ASN A 7 -36.77 12.04 -36.00
N ASN A 8 -36.08 12.54 -37.05
CA ASN A 8 -34.64 12.41 -37.21
C ASN A 8 -33.80 13.25 -36.22
N LEU A 9 -34.38 14.32 -35.66
CA LEU A 9 -33.74 15.12 -34.61
C LEU A 9 -33.91 14.44 -33.25
N THR A 10 -35.11 13.93 -32.96
CA THR A 10 -35.41 13.20 -31.73
C THR A 10 -34.58 11.91 -31.61
N GLU A 11 -34.43 11.13 -32.69
CA GLU A 11 -33.57 9.93 -32.68
C GLU A 11 -32.09 10.26 -32.44
N ARG A 12 -31.57 11.34 -33.07
CA ARG A 12 -30.18 11.77 -32.87
C ARG A 12 -29.93 12.26 -31.46
N TYR A 13 -30.88 13.00 -30.90
CA TYR A 13 -30.81 13.47 -29.52
C TYR A 13 -30.85 12.31 -28.53
N TYR A 14 -31.74 11.33 -28.76
CA TYR A 14 -31.84 10.12 -27.95
C TYR A 14 -30.56 9.28 -28.01
N LYS A 15 -30.01 9.02 -29.21
CA LYS A 15 -28.71 8.32 -29.36
C LYS A 15 -27.56 9.07 -28.68
N SER A 16 -27.54 10.40 -28.75
CA SER A 16 -26.52 11.21 -28.08
C SER A 16 -26.61 11.11 -26.56
N ILE A 17 -27.82 11.17 -25.99
CA ILE A 17 -28.05 10.98 -24.55
C ILE A 17 -27.65 9.57 -24.12
N VAL A 18 -28.11 8.54 -24.83
CA VAL A 18 -27.79 7.14 -24.53
C VAL A 18 -26.28 6.90 -24.58
N ASN A 19 -25.57 7.42 -25.58
CA ASN A 19 -24.12 7.30 -25.67
C ASN A 19 -23.39 8.01 -24.52
N LYS A 20 -23.85 9.20 -24.11
CA LYS A 20 -23.30 9.93 -22.96
C LYS A 20 -23.55 9.20 -21.64
N THR A 21 -24.74 8.62 -21.47
CA THR A 21 -25.10 7.83 -20.29
C THR A 21 -24.29 6.53 -20.23
N ILE A 22 -24.10 5.83 -21.35
CA ILE A 22 -23.25 4.63 -21.42
C ILE A 22 -21.80 4.98 -21.09
N LEU A 23 -21.27 6.08 -21.62
CA LEU A 23 -19.91 6.54 -21.30
C LEU A 23 -19.77 6.89 -19.81
N LEU A 24 -20.76 7.54 -19.22
CA LEU A 24 -20.79 7.85 -17.79
C LEU A 24 -20.83 6.59 -16.93
N ILE A 25 -21.65 5.59 -17.31
CA ILE A 25 -21.70 4.28 -16.62
C ILE A 25 -20.36 3.56 -16.74
N ILE A 26 -19.72 3.56 -17.91
CA ILE A 26 -18.38 2.96 -18.10
C ILE A 26 -17.37 3.65 -17.18
N ILE A 27 -17.34 4.99 -17.15
CA ILE A 27 -16.46 5.75 -16.27
C ILE A 27 -16.73 5.40 -14.79
N ILE A 28 -18.00 5.34 -14.37
CA ILE A 28 -18.39 4.96 -13.00
C ILE A 28 -17.94 3.52 -12.66
N LEU A 29 -18.07 2.58 -13.59
CA LEU A 29 -17.60 1.20 -13.42
C LEU A 29 -16.07 1.11 -13.37
N PHE A 30 -15.35 2.03 -14.04
CA PHE A 30 -13.89 2.15 -13.92
C PHE A 30 -13.43 2.85 -12.62
N VAL A 31 -14.23 3.75 -12.03
CA VAL A 31 -13.93 4.42 -10.74
C VAL A 31 -14.53 3.73 -9.51
N ALA A 32 -15.35 2.68 -9.69
CA ALA A 32 -15.66 1.71 -8.65
C ALA A 32 -14.39 0.89 -8.36
N SER A 33 -13.44 1.58 -7.74
CA SER A 33 -12.07 1.18 -7.49
C SER A 33 -12.02 -0.23 -6.96
N CYS A 34 -11.28 -1.08 -7.68
CA CYS A 34 -10.93 -2.42 -7.27
C CYS A 34 -10.00 -2.31 -6.06
N ARG A 35 -10.59 -2.20 -4.88
CA ARG A 35 -9.89 -2.35 -3.60
C ARG A 35 -9.58 -3.82 -3.40
N LYS A 36 -8.35 -4.12 -3.00
CA LYS A 36 -7.91 -5.45 -2.60
C LYS A 36 -7.69 -5.46 -1.10
N GLU A 37 -8.17 -6.50 -0.43
CA GLU A 37 -7.94 -6.74 1.01
C GLU A 37 -6.48 -7.05 1.34
N GLY A 38 -5.62 -7.20 0.32
CA GLY A 38 -4.21 -7.56 0.46
C GLY A 38 -3.88 -8.83 -0.30
N HIS A 39 -2.63 -9.27 -0.14
CA HIS A 39 -2.11 -10.53 -0.64
C HIS A 39 -2.31 -11.64 0.41
N PRO A 40 -2.54 -12.89 -0.01
CA PRO A 40 -2.57 -14.01 0.92
C PRO A 40 -1.30 -14.07 1.78
N ASN A 41 -1.46 -14.27 3.08
CA ASN A 41 -0.34 -14.47 3.99
C ASN A 41 0.43 -15.75 3.64
N LEU A 42 1.73 -15.75 3.92
CA LEU A 42 2.55 -16.95 3.85
C LEU A 42 2.33 -17.82 5.10
N SER A 43 2.45 -19.14 4.94
CA SER A 43 2.47 -20.05 6.09
C SER A 43 3.83 -20.01 6.78
N ILE A 44 3.87 -19.77 8.08
CA ILE A 44 5.13 -19.68 8.85
C ILE A 44 5.95 -20.97 8.84
N SER A 45 5.30 -22.13 8.69
CA SER A 45 5.97 -23.43 8.63
C SER A 45 6.60 -23.73 7.26
N GLU A 46 6.30 -22.92 6.24
CA GLU A 46 6.73 -23.15 4.85
C GLU A 46 7.75 -22.11 4.38
N VAL A 47 8.19 -21.22 5.26
CA VAL A 47 9.14 -20.16 4.95
C VAL A 47 10.46 -20.37 5.67
N GLU A 48 11.53 -20.34 4.88
CA GLU A 48 12.89 -20.13 5.38
C GLU A 48 13.12 -18.64 5.62
N TRP A 49 14.07 -18.31 6.50
CA TRP A 49 14.32 -16.95 6.96
C TRP A 49 15.73 -16.49 6.63
N LYS A 50 15.86 -15.23 6.25
CA LYS A 50 17.15 -14.52 6.16
C LYS A 50 17.09 -13.20 6.89
N GLU A 51 18.26 -12.68 7.21
CA GLU A 51 18.42 -11.33 7.70
C GLU A 51 18.52 -10.36 6.52
N TYR A 52 17.82 -9.24 6.63
CA TYR A 52 18.02 -8.05 5.80
C TYR A 52 18.41 -6.89 6.70
N SER A 53 19.43 -6.13 6.31
CA SER A 53 19.79 -4.87 6.99
C SER A 53 19.89 -3.72 6.00
N ASN A 54 19.55 -2.53 6.48
CA ASN A 54 19.81 -1.28 5.80
C ASN A 54 20.70 -0.44 6.72
N GLU A 55 22.02 -0.57 6.56
CA GLU A 55 23.01 0.13 7.39
C GLU A 55 22.93 1.65 7.26
N LYS A 56 22.47 2.16 6.11
CA LYS A 56 22.34 3.59 5.85
C LYS A 56 21.30 4.23 6.76
N ILE A 57 20.18 3.56 6.98
CA ILE A 57 19.14 4.00 7.93
C ILE A 57 19.45 3.48 9.34
N GLY A 58 20.06 2.30 9.46
CA GLY A 58 20.46 1.69 10.72
C GLY A 58 19.40 0.77 11.32
N TYR A 59 18.82 -0.14 10.53
CA TYR A 59 17.93 -1.19 11.02
C TYR A 59 18.27 -2.56 10.41
N SER A 60 17.86 -3.62 11.10
CA SER A 60 17.85 -5.00 10.59
C SER A 60 16.50 -5.68 10.86
N VAL A 61 16.18 -6.72 10.09
CA VAL A 61 14.94 -7.48 10.20
C VAL A 61 15.06 -8.86 9.58
N SER A 62 14.42 -9.85 10.20
CA SER A 62 14.29 -11.18 9.63
C SER A 62 13.11 -11.24 8.67
N ILE A 63 13.36 -11.64 7.43
CA ILE A 63 12.35 -11.73 6.37
C ILE A 63 12.31 -13.15 5.75
N PRO A 64 11.17 -13.56 5.18
CA PRO A 64 11.10 -14.75 4.35
C PRO A 64 12.13 -14.74 3.21
N GLU A 65 12.90 -15.82 3.07
CA GLU A 65 13.92 -15.98 2.01
C GLU A 65 13.31 -15.84 0.61
N VAL A 66 12.06 -16.29 0.46
CA VAL A 66 11.27 -16.22 -0.79
C VAL A 66 10.96 -14.80 -1.24
N TYR A 67 11.18 -13.79 -0.40
CA TYR A 67 11.04 -12.40 -0.81
C TYR A 67 12.24 -11.94 -1.64
N THR A 68 11.90 -11.36 -2.80
CA THR A 68 12.83 -10.56 -3.59
C THR A 68 12.90 -9.16 -2.98
N VAL A 69 14.11 -8.69 -2.71
CA VAL A 69 14.38 -7.37 -2.13
C VAL A 69 14.60 -6.36 -3.27
N GLN A 70 13.84 -5.27 -3.26
CA GLN A 70 13.97 -4.16 -4.21
C GLN A 70 14.15 -2.85 -3.44
N GLU A 71 15.38 -2.39 -3.31
CA GLU A 71 15.70 -1.12 -2.66
C GLU A 71 15.38 0.08 -3.58
N TRP A 72 15.00 1.20 -2.99
CA TRP A 72 14.92 2.46 -3.73
C TRP A 72 16.33 3.06 -3.94
N GLU A 73 16.51 3.78 -5.04
CA GLU A 73 17.82 4.33 -5.43
C GLU A 73 18.42 5.27 -4.37
N ASP A 74 17.58 5.99 -3.62
CA ASP A 74 18.02 6.89 -2.56
C ASP A 74 18.30 6.16 -1.22
N GLY A 75 18.05 4.85 -1.15
CA GLY A 75 18.23 4.01 0.02
C GLY A 75 17.28 4.31 1.17
N ARG A 76 16.26 5.16 0.98
CA ARG A 76 15.29 5.54 2.02
C ARG A 76 14.19 4.51 2.24
N GLY A 77 14.22 3.42 1.51
CA GLY A 77 13.28 2.34 1.71
C GLY A 77 13.49 1.19 0.76
N VAL A 78 12.68 0.18 0.96
CA VAL A 78 12.80 -1.12 0.32
C VAL A 78 11.42 -1.75 0.19
N MET A 79 11.21 -2.45 -0.93
CA MET A 79 10.02 -3.23 -1.20
C MET A 79 10.38 -4.71 -1.26
N PHE A 80 9.64 -5.52 -0.51
CA PHE A 80 9.77 -6.97 -0.50
C PHE A 80 8.65 -7.59 -1.32
N ARG A 81 9.02 -8.35 -2.36
CA ARG A 81 8.08 -8.94 -3.30
C ARG A 81 8.07 -10.45 -3.21
N LEU A 82 6.89 -11.04 -3.15
CA LEU A 82 6.71 -12.47 -3.37
C LEU A 82 6.75 -12.74 -4.88
N GLN A 83 7.53 -13.74 -5.29
CA GLN A 83 7.68 -14.15 -6.70
C GLN A 83 8.03 -12.98 -7.65
N GLY A 84 8.72 -11.96 -7.14
CA GLY A 84 9.20 -10.82 -7.92
C GLY A 84 8.14 -9.79 -8.34
N ASN A 85 6.84 -10.03 -8.12
CA ASN A 85 5.78 -9.15 -8.62
C ASN A 85 4.77 -8.68 -7.55
N GLN A 86 4.51 -9.45 -6.49
CA GLN A 86 3.52 -9.11 -5.47
C GLN A 86 4.16 -8.35 -4.31
N PRO A 87 3.91 -7.04 -4.13
CA PRO A 87 4.48 -6.28 -3.03
C PRO A 87 3.84 -6.71 -1.71
N MET A 88 4.56 -7.51 -0.92
CA MET A 88 4.06 -8.05 0.34
C MET A 88 4.28 -7.08 1.50
N MET A 89 5.45 -6.45 1.50
CA MET A 89 5.91 -5.61 2.59
C MET A 89 6.79 -4.48 2.05
N LEU A 90 6.80 -3.36 2.75
CA LEU A 90 7.74 -2.27 2.52
C LEU A 90 8.29 -1.76 3.85
N ILE A 91 9.51 -1.22 3.81
CA ILE A 91 10.05 -0.40 4.90
C ILE A 91 10.41 0.96 4.32
N ARG A 92 9.96 2.04 4.96
CA ARG A 92 10.16 3.42 4.49
C ARG A 92 10.74 4.31 5.58
N PHE A 93 11.57 5.25 5.16
CA PHE A 93 12.15 6.31 5.99
C PHE A 93 11.88 7.68 5.38
N SER A 94 10.91 8.39 5.96
CA SER A 94 10.28 9.56 5.34
C SER A 94 9.91 10.63 6.37
N THR A 95 9.76 11.87 5.90
CA THR A 95 9.22 12.96 6.73
C THR A 95 7.69 12.93 6.73
N ALA A 96 7.06 13.55 7.73
CA ALA A 96 5.60 13.68 7.77
C ALA A 96 5.03 14.38 6.51
N GLU A 97 5.72 15.39 5.98
CA GLU A 97 5.33 16.08 4.75
C GLU A 97 5.37 15.14 3.53
N GLU A 98 6.40 14.29 3.42
CA GLU A 98 6.51 13.28 2.36
C GLU A 98 5.41 12.22 2.49
N ASP A 99 5.08 11.84 3.73
CA ASP A 99 4.05 10.85 4.05
C ASP A 99 2.65 11.34 3.66
N GLU A 100 2.32 12.58 4.00
CA GLU A 100 1.06 13.24 3.61
C GLU A 100 0.94 13.34 2.09
N HIS A 101 1.98 13.82 1.42
CA HIS A 101 1.98 13.95 -0.04
C HIS A 101 1.79 12.60 -0.75
N SER A 102 2.38 11.54 -0.20
CA SER A 102 2.32 10.19 -0.76
C SER A 102 1.04 9.43 -0.36
N GLY A 103 0.16 10.04 0.44
CA GLY A 103 -1.08 9.43 0.89
C GLY A 103 -0.89 8.20 1.79
N ILE A 104 0.22 8.15 2.52
CA ILE A 104 0.53 7.09 3.49
C ILE A 104 0.20 7.58 4.91
N TRP A 105 0.99 7.21 5.91
CA TRP A 105 0.62 7.20 7.33
C TRP A 105 -0.01 8.50 7.84
N TYR A 106 0.63 9.64 7.64
CA TYR A 106 0.15 10.93 8.16
C TYR A 106 -1.03 11.54 7.37
N ASN A 107 -1.49 10.87 6.32
CA ASN A 107 -2.77 11.19 5.67
C ASN A 107 -3.97 10.46 6.32
N HIS A 108 -3.74 9.64 7.34
CA HIS A 108 -4.77 8.86 8.04
C HIS A 108 -4.65 9.04 9.57
N ASP A 109 -5.78 8.88 10.27
CA ASP A 109 -5.76 8.87 11.73
C ASP A 109 -5.11 7.57 12.24
N PRO A 110 -4.21 7.64 13.24
CA PRO A 110 -3.65 6.44 13.85
C PRO A 110 -4.74 5.67 14.61
N ILE A 111 -4.75 4.35 14.46
CA ILE A 111 -5.77 3.47 15.07
C ILE A 111 -5.42 3.16 16.53
N LYS A 112 -4.14 2.98 16.84
CA LYS A 112 -3.64 2.73 18.19
C LYS A 112 -2.14 3.03 18.32
N GLU A 113 -1.72 3.25 19.56
CA GLU A 113 -0.30 3.28 19.93
C GLU A 113 0.27 1.85 19.89
N ILE A 114 1.55 1.74 19.53
CA ILE A 114 2.32 0.49 19.48
C ILE A 114 3.74 0.73 20.00
N GLU A 115 4.47 -0.35 20.24
CA GLU A 115 5.92 -0.33 20.42
C GLU A 115 6.55 -1.13 19.28
N LEU A 116 7.59 -0.58 18.64
CA LEU A 116 8.37 -1.25 17.60
C LEU A 116 9.85 -0.94 17.83
N ALA A 117 10.68 -1.99 17.87
CA ALA A 117 12.10 -1.89 18.21
C ALA A 117 12.40 -1.06 19.48
N GLY A 118 11.54 -1.16 20.49
CA GLY A 118 11.69 -0.45 21.77
C GLY A 118 11.32 1.04 21.73
N LEU A 119 10.80 1.54 20.60
CA LEU A 119 10.33 2.92 20.48
C LEU A 119 8.80 2.97 20.43
N PRO A 120 8.17 3.96 21.11
CA PRO A 120 6.74 4.18 20.99
C PRO A 120 6.40 4.70 19.59
N GLY A 121 5.28 4.24 19.04
CA GLY A 121 4.85 4.55 17.69
C GLY A 121 3.35 4.41 17.51
N HIS A 122 2.92 4.41 16.24
CA HIS A 122 1.52 4.32 15.87
C HIS A 122 1.29 3.23 14.84
N PHE A 123 0.13 2.59 14.95
CA PHE A 123 -0.41 1.67 13.96
C PHE A 123 -1.46 2.37 13.09
N TYR A 124 -1.33 2.19 11.78
CA TYR A 124 -2.25 2.72 10.77
C TYR A 124 -2.87 1.58 9.97
N ASP A 125 -4.14 1.74 9.61
CA ASP A 125 -4.91 0.76 8.84
C ASP A 125 -5.71 1.46 7.75
N TYR A 126 -5.29 1.34 6.50
CA TYR A 126 -5.81 2.14 5.39
C TYR A 126 -5.70 1.44 4.03
N TYR A 127 -6.42 1.93 3.02
CA TYR A 127 -6.18 1.53 1.64
C TYR A 127 -5.17 2.47 1.00
N HIS A 128 -4.03 1.93 0.56
CA HIS A 128 -3.05 2.66 -0.21
C HIS A 128 -3.37 2.58 -1.71
N PHE A 129 -3.42 3.72 -2.39
CA PHE A 129 -3.80 3.80 -3.79
C PHE A 129 -2.58 4.01 -4.69
N ASP A 130 -2.21 2.95 -5.42
CA ASP A 130 -1.22 2.98 -6.49
C ASP A 130 -1.96 3.11 -7.84
N GLY A 131 -2.55 4.28 -8.12
CA GLY A 131 -3.38 4.53 -9.31
C GLY A 131 -4.88 4.24 -9.09
N PRO A 132 -5.60 3.61 -10.05
CA PRO A 132 -7.04 3.40 -9.92
C PRO A 132 -7.44 2.31 -8.90
N SER A 133 -6.46 1.54 -8.40
CA SER A 133 -6.68 0.43 -7.45
C SER A 133 -6.04 0.72 -6.09
N GLY A 134 -6.77 0.39 -5.03
CA GLY A 134 -6.29 0.43 -3.65
C GLY A 134 -5.91 -0.95 -3.14
N ILE A 135 -4.90 -1.03 -2.27
CA ILE A 135 -4.56 -2.24 -1.51
C ILE A 135 -4.58 -1.93 -0.02
N HIS A 136 -5.25 -2.79 0.75
CA HIS A 136 -5.30 -2.69 2.20
C HIS A 136 -3.88 -2.81 2.76
N THR A 137 -3.50 -1.81 3.55
CA THR A 137 -2.14 -1.61 4.04
C THR A 137 -2.18 -1.35 5.53
N ARG A 138 -1.33 -2.08 6.25
CA ARG A 138 -1.19 -2.00 7.71
C ARG A 138 0.22 -1.55 8.04
N SER A 139 0.35 -0.44 8.74
CA SER A 139 1.65 0.20 8.95
C SER A 139 1.96 0.35 10.43
N TYR A 140 3.20 0.04 10.80
CA TYR A 140 3.75 0.20 12.14
C TYR A 140 4.88 1.22 12.04
N VAL A 141 4.68 2.39 12.64
CA VAL A 141 5.53 3.57 12.38
C VAL A 141 6.06 4.13 13.69
N ILE A 142 7.36 4.37 13.74
CA ILE A 142 8.06 4.97 14.87
C ILE A 142 8.79 6.25 14.44
N PRO A 143 8.89 7.25 15.32
CA PRO A 143 9.78 8.37 15.10
C PRO A 143 11.24 7.89 15.16
N TYR A 144 12.06 8.30 14.20
CA TYR A 144 13.46 7.87 14.08
C TYR A 144 14.29 8.92 13.32
N HIS A 145 15.41 9.37 13.89
CA HIS A 145 16.31 10.39 13.30
C HIS A 145 15.60 11.64 12.71
N ASN A 146 14.71 12.27 13.48
CA ASN A 146 13.89 13.43 13.07
C ASN A 146 12.93 13.19 11.89
N LYS A 147 12.72 11.92 11.55
CA LYS A 147 11.82 11.42 10.52
C LYS A 147 10.98 10.28 11.11
N ASN A 148 10.34 9.53 10.23
CA ASN A 148 9.54 8.38 10.56
C ASN A 148 10.11 7.15 9.87
N LEU A 149 10.15 6.04 10.58
CA LEU A 149 10.52 4.74 10.06
C LEU A 149 9.32 3.81 10.22
N GLY A 150 8.84 3.27 9.10
CA GLY A 150 7.61 2.47 9.09
C GLY A 150 7.77 1.17 8.33
N ILE A 151 7.21 0.10 8.92
CA ILE A 151 7.00 -1.19 8.26
C ILE A 151 5.56 -1.25 7.78
N GLU A 152 5.35 -1.56 6.52
CA GLU A 152 4.02 -1.72 5.92
C GLU A 152 3.80 -3.13 5.42
N PHE A 153 2.63 -3.69 5.70
CA PHE A 153 2.18 -4.96 5.17
C PHE A 153 1.00 -4.76 4.24
N ARG A 154 1.04 -5.45 3.09
CA ARG A 154 -0.04 -5.49 2.10
C ARG A 154 -0.69 -6.86 2.07
N THR A 155 -0.76 -7.53 3.21
CA THR A 155 -1.36 -8.86 3.40
C THR A 155 -2.82 -8.75 3.84
N ILE A 156 -3.57 -9.85 3.72
CA ILE A 156 -4.99 -9.90 4.14
C ILE A 156 -5.14 -9.56 5.62
N GLU A 157 -4.27 -10.10 6.46
CA GLU A 157 -4.21 -9.81 7.88
C GLU A 157 -2.76 -9.77 8.38
N ILE A 158 -2.56 -9.42 9.64
CA ILE A 158 -1.28 -9.59 10.32
C ILE A 158 -1.29 -11.00 10.90
N GLY A 159 -0.50 -11.89 10.32
CA GLY A 159 -0.37 -13.27 10.75
C GLY A 159 1.00 -13.57 11.35
N PRO A 160 1.30 -14.85 11.62
CA PRO A 160 2.54 -15.25 12.30
C PRO A 160 3.82 -14.81 11.58
N VAL A 161 3.82 -14.76 10.24
CA VAL A 161 4.96 -14.28 9.46
C VAL A 161 5.21 -12.80 9.70
N GLU A 162 4.16 -11.98 9.63
CA GLU A 162 4.24 -10.54 9.87
C GLU A 162 4.60 -10.23 11.33
N GLU A 163 4.09 -11.01 12.29
CA GLU A 163 4.47 -10.91 13.71
C GLU A 163 5.94 -11.23 13.95
N LYS A 164 6.49 -12.25 13.28
CA LYS A 164 7.93 -12.56 13.35
C LYS A 164 8.78 -11.45 12.71
N ILE A 165 8.33 -10.87 11.60
CA ILE A 165 8.99 -9.71 10.98
C ILE A 165 9.02 -8.54 11.98
N LEU A 166 7.88 -8.19 12.57
CA LEU A 166 7.77 -7.10 13.55
C LEU A 166 8.65 -7.32 14.79
N SER A 167 8.66 -8.55 15.33
CA SER A 167 9.44 -8.88 16.53
C SER A 167 10.94 -9.01 16.28
N SER A 168 11.36 -9.29 15.04
CA SER A 168 12.77 -9.34 14.66
C SER A 168 13.33 -7.99 14.17
N PHE A 169 12.47 -6.98 14.01
CA PHE A 169 12.89 -5.65 13.61
C PHE A 169 13.70 -4.98 14.72
N THR A 170 14.95 -4.63 14.44
CA THR A 170 15.86 -3.99 15.39
C THR A 170 16.54 -2.77 14.80
N LEU A 171 16.90 -1.83 15.66
CA LEU A 171 17.68 -0.64 15.30
C LEU A 171 19.16 -0.90 15.63
N ILE A 172 20.03 -0.71 14.65
CA ILE A 172 21.47 -1.05 14.73
C ILE A 172 22.27 0.05 15.45
N ASN A 173 21.87 1.31 15.29
CA ASN A 173 22.64 2.48 15.73
C ASN A 173 21.82 3.39 16.66
N GLN A 174 21.31 2.86 17.77
CA GLN A 174 20.65 3.66 18.82
C GLN A 174 21.64 4.55 19.58
#